data_AF-A0A2E9JG94-F1
#
_entry.id   AF-A0A2E9JG94-F1
#
_cell.length_a   1.000
_cell.length_b   1.000
_cell.length_c   1.000
_cell.angle_alpha   90.00
_cell.angle_beta   90.00
_cell.angle_gamma   90.00
#
_symmetry.space_group_name_H-M   'P 1'
#
loop_
_entity.id
_entity.type
_entity.pdbx_description
1 polymer ?
#
loop_
_entity_poly.entity_id
_entity_poly.type
_entity_poly.pdbx_seq_one_letter_code
_entity_poly.pdbx_strand_id
1 'polypeptide(L)'
;MALTAKVKDTLCIDSKKIFVFGGSNGGNAMWQLPDNPALSEKIAAMASLIGLPHKSYNDSTSAFSTPAVLLITGTLDLTNPPGPWDDLEPTTTSNQSDRFFYESASATISTWSQRQGCKTGFAARRL
;
A
#
# COMPACT_ATOMS: atom_id res chain seq x y z
N MET A 1 10.51 15.75 -1.08
CA MET A 1 9.84 16.95 -1.64
C MET A 1 10.59 17.59 -2.81
N ALA A 2 11.93 17.61 -2.82
CA ALA A 2 12.69 18.32 -3.84
C ALA A 2 12.39 17.88 -5.29
N LEU A 3 12.20 16.57 -5.53
CA LEU A 3 11.98 16.05 -6.89
C LEU A 3 10.61 16.45 -7.46
N THR A 4 9.52 16.26 -6.70
CA THR A 4 8.15 16.59 -7.18
C THR A 4 7.99 18.08 -7.44
N ALA A 5 8.58 18.93 -6.60
CA ALA A 5 8.62 20.38 -6.82
C ALA A 5 9.40 20.71 -8.10
N LYS A 6 10.61 20.15 -8.25
CA LYS A 6 11.44 20.39 -9.45
C LYS A 6 10.76 19.95 -10.73
N VAL A 7 10.09 18.79 -10.72
CA VAL A 7 9.34 18.27 -11.88
C VAL A 7 8.18 19.21 -12.23
N LYS A 8 7.43 19.70 -11.24
CA LYS A 8 6.35 20.67 -11.45
C LYS A 8 6.86 21.99 -12.04
N ASP A 9 8.03 22.44 -11.61
CA ASP A 9 8.63 23.69 -12.08
C ASP A 9 9.22 23.57 -13.50
N THR A 10 9.54 22.36 -13.94
CA THR A 10 10.24 22.11 -15.20
C THR A 10 9.31 21.55 -16.30
N LEU A 11 8.23 20.87 -15.93
CA LEU A 11 7.31 20.20 -16.84
C LEU A 11 5.86 20.64 -16.63
N CYS A 12 5.05 20.62 -17.69
CA CYS A 12 3.61 20.88 -17.61
C CYS A 12 2.88 19.67 -17.00
N ILE A 13 2.83 19.60 -15.67
CA ILE A 13 2.15 18.52 -14.94
C ILE A 13 0.75 18.97 -14.51
N ASP A 14 -0.25 18.13 -14.77
CA ASP A 14 -1.58 18.25 -14.13
C ASP A 14 -1.45 17.84 -12.66
N SER A 15 -1.40 18.82 -11.76
CA SER A 15 -1.21 18.57 -10.33
C SER A 15 -2.37 17.83 -9.66
N LYS A 16 -3.48 17.62 -10.37
CA LYS A 16 -4.61 16.81 -9.90
C LYS A 16 -4.52 15.35 -10.34
N LYS A 17 -3.54 14.98 -11.17
CA LYS A 17 -3.39 13.63 -11.76
C LYS A 17 -1.99 13.07 -11.52
N ILE A 18 -1.52 13.14 -10.28
CA ILE A 18 -0.28 12.50 -9.87
C ILE A 18 -0.61 11.09 -9.40
N PHE A 19 -0.04 10.10 -10.08
CA PHE A 19 -0.17 8.69 -9.75
C PHE A 19 1.15 8.15 -9.25
N VAL A 20 1.12 7.30 -8.22
CA VAL A 20 2.34 6.69 -7.68
C VAL A 20 2.25 5.18 -7.81
N PHE A 21 3.35 4.57 -8.23
CA PHE A 21 3.46 3.12 -8.39
C PHE A 21 4.79 2.65 -7.80
N GLY A 22 4.77 1.50 -7.14
CA GLY A 22 5.96 0.87 -6.61
C GLY A 22 5.88 -0.65 -6.69
N GLY A 23 7.01 -1.29 -7.04
CA GLY A 23 7.16 -2.74 -7.03
C GLY A 23 8.14 -3.20 -5.94
N SER A 24 7.90 -4.37 -5.34
CA SER A 24 8.76 -4.93 -4.27
C SER A 24 8.93 -3.89 -3.14
N ASN A 25 10.15 -3.57 -2.72
CA ASN A 25 10.42 -2.52 -1.72
C ASN A 25 9.81 -1.15 -2.08
N GLY A 26 9.72 -0.83 -3.37
CA GLY A 26 9.02 0.36 -3.83
C GLY A 26 7.52 0.30 -3.52
N GLY A 27 6.91 -0.88 -3.63
CA GLY A 27 5.53 -1.14 -3.25
C GLY A 27 5.31 -1.10 -1.74
N ASN A 28 6.26 -1.63 -0.94
CA ASN A 28 6.23 -1.49 0.52
C ASN A 28 6.19 -0.01 0.93
N ALA A 29 7.02 0.83 0.30
CA ALA A 29 7.11 2.25 0.60
C ALA A 29 5.81 3.03 0.27
N MET A 30 4.96 2.53 -0.64
CA MET A 30 3.70 3.19 -0.99
C MET A 30 2.77 3.33 0.22
N TRP A 31 2.79 2.33 1.12
CA TRP A 31 1.90 2.31 2.29
C TRP A 31 2.22 3.38 3.32
N GLN A 32 3.41 3.99 3.27
CA GLN A 32 3.79 5.12 4.14
C GLN A 32 3.39 6.48 3.55
N LEU A 33 3.07 6.57 2.26
CA LEU A 33 2.73 7.84 1.60
C LEU A 33 1.51 8.54 2.23
N PRO A 34 0.44 7.83 2.62
CA PRO A 34 -0.72 8.43 3.28
C PRO A 34 -0.40 9.13 4.60
N ASP A 35 0.62 8.67 5.32
CA ASP A 35 1.04 9.25 6.59
C ASP A 35 1.83 10.56 6.42
N ASN A 36 2.11 10.97 5.17
CA ASN A 36 2.76 12.22 4.84
C ASN A 36 1.77 13.19 4.18
N PRO A 37 1.15 14.11 4.95
CA PRO A 37 0.12 15.03 4.44
C PRO A 37 0.59 15.82 3.20
N ALA A 38 1.86 16.22 3.18
CA ALA A 38 2.39 17.03 2.11
C ALA A 38 2.56 16.26 0.79
N LEU A 39 2.50 14.92 0.82
CA LEU A 39 2.45 14.04 -0.35
C LEU A 39 1.03 13.54 -0.62
N SER A 40 0.31 13.08 0.40
CA SER A 40 -0.99 12.44 0.25
C SER A 40 -2.04 13.37 -0.36
N GLU A 41 -2.04 14.66 -0.02
CA GLU A 41 -2.93 15.68 -0.61
C GLU A 41 -2.71 15.92 -2.12
N LYS A 42 -1.57 15.49 -2.66
CA LYS A 42 -1.18 15.72 -4.06
C LYS A 42 -1.37 14.48 -4.93
N ILE A 43 -1.58 13.31 -4.34
CA ILE A 43 -1.65 12.04 -5.06
C ILE A 43 -3.12 11.73 -5.35
N ALA A 44 -3.43 11.42 -6.60
CA ALA A 44 -4.77 11.03 -7.03
C ALA A 44 -5.04 9.54 -6.76
N ALA A 45 -4.08 8.68 -7.09
CA ALA A 45 -4.13 7.24 -6.81
C ALA A 45 -2.72 6.69 -6.60
N MET A 46 -2.62 5.59 -5.86
CA MET A 46 -1.39 4.81 -5.75
C MET A 46 -1.63 3.32 -6.02
N ALA A 47 -0.58 2.65 -6.51
CA ALA A 47 -0.59 1.21 -6.73
C ALA A 47 0.67 0.55 -6.16
N SER A 48 0.49 -0.55 -5.45
CA SER A 48 1.57 -1.40 -4.98
C SER A 48 1.55 -2.72 -5.75
N LEU A 49 2.67 -3.05 -6.39
CA LEU A 49 2.92 -4.36 -6.99
C LEU A 49 3.81 -5.17 -6.04
N ILE A 50 3.31 -6.31 -5.57
CA ILE A 50 3.96 -7.27 -4.67
C ILE A 50 4.54 -6.65 -3.38
N GLY A 51 4.17 -5.42 -3.06
CA GLY A 51 4.63 -4.70 -1.88
C GLY A 51 3.53 -4.64 -0.83
N LEU A 52 3.77 -5.23 0.33
CA LEU A 52 2.86 -5.19 1.48
C LEU A 52 3.41 -4.24 2.57
N PRO A 53 2.56 -3.63 3.39
CA PRO A 53 3.05 -2.89 4.54
C PRO A 53 3.72 -3.82 5.55
N HIS A 54 4.64 -3.28 6.35
CA HIS A 54 5.21 -4.01 7.48
C HIS A 54 4.18 -4.19 8.59
N LYS A 55 4.34 -5.27 9.37
CA LYS A 55 3.50 -5.55 10.55
C LYS A 55 3.40 -4.31 11.46
N SER A 56 2.21 -4.05 12.00
CA SER A 56 1.74 -2.88 12.78
C SER A 56 1.20 -1.71 11.96
N TYR A 57 1.28 -1.77 10.62
CA TYR A 57 0.66 -0.77 9.77
C TYR A 57 -0.86 -0.69 10.01
N ASN A 58 -1.52 -1.84 10.16
CA ASN A 58 -2.96 -1.93 10.36
C ASN A 58 -3.41 -1.40 11.74
N ASP A 59 -2.51 -1.34 12.72
CA ASP A 59 -2.77 -0.83 14.06
C ASP A 59 -2.64 0.71 14.15
N SER A 60 -2.11 1.35 13.12
CA SER A 60 -1.93 2.81 13.09
C SER A 60 -3.28 3.56 13.15
N THR A 61 -3.36 4.59 13.99
CA THR A 61 -4.52 5.50 14.10
C THR A 61 -4.47 6.67 13.13
N SER A 62 -3.48 6.73 12.23
CA SER A 62 -3.35 7.79 11.25
C SER A 62 -4.63 7.95 10.43
N ALA A 63 -5.23 9.14 10.50
CA ALA A 63 -6.31 9.56 9.62
C ALA A 63 -5.74 9.77 8.22
N PHE A 64 -5.89 8.73 7.42
CA PHE A 64 -5.54 8.64 6.02
C PHE A 64 -6.28 9.68 5.17
N SER A 65 -5.62 10.77 4.75
CA SER A 65 -6.10 11.58 3.61
C SER A 65 -5.72 10.87 2.32
N THR A 66 -6.48 9.82 2.00
CA THR A 66 -5.91 8.75 1.17
C THR A 66 -6.31 8.79 -0.28
N PRO A 67 -5.34 8.57 -1.19
CA PRO A 67 -5.60 8.42 -2.60
C PRO A 67 -6.34 7.09 -2.87
N ALA A 68 -6.97 6.93 -4.05
CA ALA A 68 -7.45 5.61 -4.42
C ALA A 68 -6.29 4.59 -4.47
N VAL A 69 -6.52 3.33 -4.06
CA VAL A 69 -5.47 2.30 -3.97
C VAL A 69 -5.77 1.07 -4.80
N LEU A 70 -4.72 0.53 -5.41
CA LEU A 70 -4.68 -0.80 -6.00
C LEU A 70 -3.51 -1.60 -5.42
N LEU A 71 -3.79 -2.75 -4.79
CA LEU A 71 -2.78 -3.76 -4.45
C LEU A 71 -2.83 -4.88 -5.49
N ILE A 72 -1.67 -5.16 -6.09
CA ILE A 72 -1.47 -6.26 -7.05
C ILE A 72 -0.49 -7.24 -6.40
N THR A 73 -0.93 -8.45 -6.10
CA THR A 73 -0.09 -9.48 -5.47
C THR A 73 -0.49 -10.88 -5.94
N GLY A 74 0.36 -11.87 -5.67
CA GLY A 74 0.10 -13.27 -5.97
C GLY A 74 0.27 -14.14 -4.73
N THR A 75 -0.67 -15.04 -4.47
CA THR A 75 -0.67 -15.93 -3.28
C THR A 75 0.52 -16.88 -3.20
N LEU A 76 1.36 -16.95 -4.25
CA LEU A 76 2.57 -17.75 -4.32
C LEU A 76 3.86 -16.93 -4.20
N ASP A 77 3.77 -15.63 -3.91
CA ASP A 77 4.96 -14.81 -3.63
C ASP A 77 5.60 -15.26 -2.31
N LEU A 78 6.85 -15.74 -2.37
CA LEU A 78 7.62 -16.19 -1.20
C LEU A 78 8.52 -15.08 -0.63
N THR A 79 8.68 -13.97 -1.35
CA THR A 79 9.53 -12.83 -0.96
C THR A 79 8.74 -11.80 -0.17
N ASN A 80 7.48 -11.55 -0.53
CA ASN A 80 6.58 -10.68 0.22
C ASN A 80 5.20 -11.34 0.33
N PRO A 81 5.09 -12.37 1.19
CA PRO A 81 3.95 -13.28 1.17
C PRO A 81 2.65 -12.56 1.53
N PRO A 82 1.62 -12.53 0.65
CA PRO A 82 0.35 -11.88 0.95
C PRO A 82 -0.57 -12.68 1.85
N GLY A 83 -0.24 -13.93 2.11
CA GLY A 83 -1.12 -14.88 2.78
C GLY A 83 -2.22 -15.40 1.84
N PRO A 84 -3.00 -16.39 2.29
CA PRO A 84 -4.22 -16.79 1.61
C PRO A 84 -5.23 -15.63 1.50
N TRP A 85 -6.12 -15.71 0.52
CA TRP A 85 -7.27 -14.81 0.47
C TRP A 85 -8.11 -14.95 1.74
N ASP A 86 -8.63 -13.83 2.21
CA ASP A 86 -9.45 -13.69 3.43
C ASP A 86 -8.71 -14.00 4.76
N ASP A 87 -7.44 -14.43 4.73
CA ASP A 87 -6.59 -14.53 5.91
C ASP A 87 -6.11 -13.13 6.33
N LEU A 88 -6.42 -12.74 7.58
CA LEU A 88 -6.11 -11.42 8.12
C LEU A 88 -4.84 -11.43 8.99
N GLU A 89 -4.20 -12.58 9.17
CA GLU A 89 -3.01 -12.70 10.01
C GLU A 89 -1.75 -12.16 9.32
N PRO A 90 -0.85 -11.47 10.05
CA PRO A 90 0.44 -11.06 9.51
C PRO A 90 1.24 -12.25 8.97
N THR A 91 1.96 -12.02 7.87
CA THR A 91 2.79 -13.04 7.23
C THR A 91 4.26 -12.86 7.59
N THR A 92 5.05 -13.91 7.39
CA THR A 92 6.48 -13.91 7.68
C THR A 92 7.26 -14.58 6.56
N THR A 93 8.40 -14.01 6.20
CA THR A 93 9.40 -14.63 5.33
C THR A 93 10.80 -14.48 5.94
N SER A 94 11.79 -15.16 5.37
CA SER A 94 13.17 -15.17 5.86
C SER A 94 14.18 -15.40 4.74
N ASN A 95 15.34 -14.76 4.84
CA ASN A 95 16.54 -15.03 4.04
C ASN A 95 17.53 -15.95 4.81
N GLN A 96 17.06 -16.72 5.79
CA GLN A 96 17.82 -17.56 6.73
C GLN A 96 18.58 -16.83 7.84
N SER A 97 19.00 -15.57 7.65
CA SER A 97 19.62 -14.74 8.69
C SER A 97 18.59 -13.88 9.44
N ASP A 98 17.66 -13.31 8.69
CA ASP A 98 16.68 -12.33 9.14
C ASP A 98 15.26 -12.83 8.93
N ARG A 99 14.32 -12.25 9.67
CA ARG A 99 12.88 -12.46 9.48
C ARG A 99 12.24 -11.14 9.12
N PHE A 100 11.35 -11.19 8.12
CA PHE A 100 10.59 -10.06 7.65
C PHE A 100 9.12 -10.32 7.93
N PHE A 101 8.44 -9.33 8.51
CA PHE A 101 7.04 -9.42 8.92
C PHE A 101 6.21 -8.39 8.15
N TYR A 102 5.15 -8.86 7.51
CA TYR A 102 4.26 -8.04 6.69
C TYR A 102 2.81 -8.21 7.14
N GLU A 103 1.98 -7.22 6.88
CA GLU A 103 0.53 -7.39 6.92
C GLU A 103 0.08 -8.27 5.76
N SER A 104 -0.97 -9.09 5.94
CA SER A 104 -1.56 -9.83 4.82
C SER A 104 -2.21 -8.88 3.81
N ALA A 105 -2.37 -9.34 2.57
CA ALA A 105 -3.04 -8.55 1.54
C ALA A 105 -4.50 -8.26 1.91
N SER A 106 -5.20 -9.27 2.44
CA SER A 106 -6.61 -9.15 2.84
C SER A 106 -6.76 -8.18 4.01
N ALA A 107 -5.90 -8.26 5.03
CA ALA A 107 -5.91 -7.32 6.16
C ALA A 107 -5.60 -5.89 5.71
N THR A 108 -4.59 -5.72 4.86
CA THR A 108 -4.19 -4.40 4.34
C THR A 108 -5.33 -3.70 3.61
N ILE A 109 -5.95 -4.37 2.63
CA ILE A 109 -7.03 -3.76 1.84
C ILE A 109 -8.33 -3.63 2.63
N SER A 110 -8.64 -4.57 3.53
CA SER A 110 -9.78 -4.45 4.44
C SER A 110 -9.63 -3.23 5.34
N THR A 111 -8.50 -3.09 6.03
CA THR A 111 -8.19 -1.96 6.91
C THR A 111 -8.21 -0.65 6.15
N TRP A 112 -7.60 -0.61 4.95
CA TRP A 112 -7.64 0.56 4.08
C TRP A 112 -9.07 0.99 3.77
N SER A 113 -9.89 0.05 3.31
CA SER A 113 -11.28 0.28 2.89
C SER A 113 -12.13 0.76 4.06
N GLN A 114 -11.98 0.15 5.23
CA GLN A 114 -12.70 0.58 6.45
C GLN A 114 -12.35 2.01 6.83
N ARG A 115 -11.08 2.40 6.73
CA ARG A 115 -10.64 3.78 6.99
C ARG A 115 -11.20 4.79 5.97
N GLN A 116 -11.61 4.33 4.77
CA GLN A 116 -12.34 5.14 3.79
C GLN A 116 -13.87 5.18 4.04
N GLY A 117 -14.36 4.55 5.12
CA GLY A 117 -15.80 4.41 5.37
C GLY A 117 -16.49 3.39 4.46
N CYS A 118 -15.73 2.54 3.76
CA CYS A 118 -16.31 1.47 2.95
C CYS A 118 -16.72 0.28 3.83
N LYS A 119 -17.79 -0.42 3.43
CA LYS A 119 -18.18 -1.69 4.05
C LYS A 119 -17.24 -2.81 3.56
N THR A 120 -16.72 -3.60 4.49
CA THR A 120 -15.81 -4.73 4.22
C THR A 120 -16.38 -6.05 4.77
N GLY A 121 -15.65 -7.15 4.61
CA GLY A 121 -16.04 -8.48 5.13
C GLY A 121 -16.77 -9.36 4.12
N PHE A 122 -16.81 -8.95 2.85
CA PHE A 122 -17.22 -9.81 1.75
C PHE A 122 -16.05 -10.71 1.35
N ALA A 123 -16.33 -11.98 1.09
CA ALA A 123 -15.31 -12.93 0.62
C ALA A 123 -14.70 -12.48 -0.71
N ALA A 124 -13.40 -12.68 -0.87
CA ALA A 124 -12.72 -12.40 -2.12
C ALA A 124 -13.32 -13.24 -3.28
N ARG A 125 -13.76 -12.57 -4.34
CA ARG A 125 -14.26 -13.24 -5.54
C ARG A 125 -13.08 -13.58 -6.45
N ARG A 126 -12.89 -14.87 -6.79
CA ARG A 126 -11.96 -15.25 -7.86
C ARG A 126 -12.44 -14.66 -9.19
N LEU A 127 -11.55 -13.94 -9.85
CA LEU A 127 -11.73 -13.47 -11.23
C LEU A 127 -11.56 -14.62 -12.21
#